data_AF-A0A812IIF0-F1
#
_entry.id   AF-A0A812IIF0-F1
#
_cell.length_a   1.000
_cell.length_b   1.000
_cell.length_c   1.000
_cell.angle_alpha   90.00
_cell.angle_beta   90.00
_cell.angle_gamma   90.00
#
_symmetry.space_group_name_H-M   'P 1'
#
loop_
_entity.id
_entity.type
_entity.pdbx_description
1 polymer ?
#
loop_
_entity_poly.entity_id
_entity_poly.type
_entity_poly.pdbx_seq_one_letter_code
_entity_poly.pdbx_strand_id
1 'polypeptide(L)' 'MPYMTTMKPQEKQLKEGLVARGAALTNLGRAREALRDFDAALHIDPEDANALKYREIARKRGREELVAAEDAKRRRANTR' A
#
# COMPACT_ATOMS: atom_id res chain seq x y z
N MET A 1 -28.04 0.07 21.18
CA MET A 1 -26.89 0.49 20.35
C MET A 1 -25.85 -0.61 20.43
N PRO A 2 -25.75 -1.54 19.46
CA PRO A 2 -24.92 -2.73 19.64
C PRO A 2 -23.47 -2.45 19.20
N TYR A 3 -22.57 -2.59 20.17
CA TYR A 3 -21.19 -3.08 20.06
C TYR A 3 -20.34 -2.56 18.89
N MET A 4 -19.66 -1.43 19.12
CA MET A 4 -18.29 -1.26 18.61
C MET A 4 -17.43 -2.34 19.26
N THR A 5 -17.46 -3.51 18.65
CA THR A 5 -16.71 -4.70 19.05
C THR A 5 -15.26 -4.33 19.30
N THR A 6 -14.82 -4.59 20.53
CA THR A 6 -13.42 -4.59 20.93
C THR A 6 -12.63 -5.46 19.95
N MET A 7 -11.91 -4.84 19.01
CA MET A 7 -10.94 -5.55 18.17
C MET A 7 -10.01 -6.35 19.08
N LYS A 8 -9.84 -7.65 18.81
CA LYS A 8 -8.94 -8.46 19.63
C LYS A 8 -7.53 -7.87 19.49
N PRO A 9 -6.74 -7.79 20.57
CA PRO A 9 -5.41 -7.20 20.53
C PRO A 9 -4.50 -7.86 19.47
N GLN A 10 -4.74 -9.14 19.14
CA GLN A 10 -4.04 -9.85 18.06
C GLN A 10 -4.36 -9.30 16.66
N GLU A 11 -5.61 -8.92 16.40
CA GLU A 11 -6.05 -8.38 15.10
C GLU A 11 -5.52 -6.96 14.90
N LYS A 12 -5.49 -6.16 15.98
CA LYS A 12 -4.86 -4.84 15.97
C LYS A 12 -3.36 -4.94 15.67
N GLN A 13 -2.64 -5.85 16.32
CA GLN A 13 -1.21 -5.99 16.11
C GLN A 13 -0.89 -6.52 14.70
N LEU A 14 -1.75 -7.39 14.17
CA LEU A 14 -1.67 -7.87 12.79
C LEU A 14 -1.85 -6.72 11.78
N LYS A 15 -2.83 -5.83 12.00
CA LYS A 15 -3.06 -4.67 11.12
C LYS A 15 -1.86 -3.72 11.12
N GLU A 16 -1.31 -3.41 12.30
CA GLU A 16 -0.15 -2.53 12.44
C GLU A 16 1.08 -3.11 11.74
N GLY A 17 1.27 -4.43 11.84
CA GLY A 17 2.33 -5.15 11.12
C GLY A 17 2.17 -5.10 9.60
N LEU A 18 0.95 -5.24 9.08
CA LEU A 18 0.65 -5.10 7.65
C LEU A 18 0.94 -3.68 7.15
N VAL A 19 0.54 -2.65 7.90
CA VAL A 19 0.82 -1.26 7.57
C VAL A 19 2.34 -0.99 7.56
N ALA A 20 3.07 -1.45 8.56
CA ALA A 20 4.51 -1.28 8.63
C ALA A 20 5.24 -2.00 7.47
N ARG A 21 4.83 -3.23 7.14
CA ARG A 21 5.36 -3.99 6.01
C ARG A 21 5.06 -3.31 4.68
N GLY A 22 3.83 -2.85 4.49
CA GLY A 22 3.43 -2.12 3.29
C GLY A 22 4.22 -0.82 3.11
N ALA A 23 4.49 -0.09 4.19
CA ALA A 23 5.32 1.11 4.14
C ALA A 23 6.75 0.80 3.70
N ALA A 24 7.35 -0.28 4.24
CA ALA A 24 8.68 -0.73 3.82
C ALA A 24 8.69 -1.16 2.34
N LEU A 25 7.70 -1.92 1.88
CA LEU A 25 7.54 -2.31 0.47
C LEU A 25 7.39 -1.11 -0.46
N THR A 26 6.66 -0.08 -0.03
CA THR A 26 6.48 1.17 -0.77
C THR A 26 7.80 1.95 -0.91
N ASN A 27 8.72 1.82 0.04
CA ASN A 27 10.07 2.39 -0.06
C ASN A 27 11.01 1.54 -0.93
N LEU A 28 10.75 0.24 -1.05
CA LEU A 28 11.49 -0.68 -1.91
C LEU A 28 11.04 -0.63 -3.39
N GLY A 29 10.13 0.28 -3.77
CA GLY A 29 9.53 0.33 -5.12
C GLY A 29 8.46 -0.75 -5.36
N ARG A 30 8.23 -1.65 -4.40
CA ARG A 30 7.25 -2.74 -4.49
C ARG A 30 5.84 -2.26 -4.15
N ALA A 31 5.40 -1.18 -4.81
CA ALA A 31 4.12 -0.52 -4.55
C ALA A 31 2.90 -1.45 -4.70
N ARG A 32 2.94 -2.42 -5.63
CA ARG A 32 1.84 -3.40 -5.80
C ARG A 32 1.63 -4.30 -4.59
N GLU A 33 2.71 -4.75 -3.97
CA GLU A 33 2.63 -5.63 -2.80
C GLU A 33 2.27 -4.83 -1.55
N ALA A 34 2.78 -3.61 -1.45
CA ALA A 34 2.36 -2.68 -0.40
C ALA A 34 0.85 -2.43 -0.43
N LEU A 35 0.26 -2.24 -1.61
CA LEU A 35 -1.19 -2.07 -1.76
C LEU A 35 -1.98 -3.27 -1.24
N ARG A 36 -1.50 -4.51 -1.48
CA ARG A 36 -2.14 -5.72 -0.95
C ARG A 36 -2.10 -5.75 0.57
N ASP A 37 -0.99 -5.34 1.18
CA ASP A 37 -0.86 -5.27 2.63
C ASP A 37 -1.78 -4.20 3.24
N PHE A 38 -1.89 -3.04 2.60
CA PHE A 38 -2.82 -2.00 3.05
C PHE A 38 -4.27 -2.40 2.87
N ASP A 39 -4.65 -3.05 1.77
CA ASP A 39 -6.01 -3.58 1.58
C ASP A 39 -6.33 -4.68 2.62
N ALA A 40 -5.36 -5.53 2.99
CA ALA A 40 -5.53 -6.49 4.08
C ALA A 40 -5.70 -5.81 5.45
N ALA A 41 -4.93 -4.74 5.73
CA ALA A 41 -5.08 -3.96 6.95
C ALA A 41 -6.47 -3.27 7.01
N LEU A 42 -6.95 -2.75 5.88
CA LEU A 42 -8.28 -2.14 5.75
C LEU A 42 -9.41 -3.18 5.83
N HIS A 43 -9.14 -4.45 5.55
CA HIS A 43 -10.11 -5.52 5.74
C HIS A 43 -10.35 -5.82 7.23
N ILE A 44 -9.32 -5.62 8.05
CA ILE A 44 -9.41 -5.74 9.51
C ILE A 44 -10.04 -4.47 10.08
N ASP A 45 -9.52 -3.30 9.69
CA ASP A 45 -10.00 -2.00 10.13
C ASP A 45 -10.23 -1.06 8.94
N PRO A 46 -11.46 -0.99 8.42
CA PRO A 46 -11.80 -0.14 7.28
C PRO A 46 -11.59 1.35 7.54
N GLU A 47 -11.58 1.76 8.81
CA GLU A 47 -11.44 3.15 9.25
C GLU A 47 -10.00 3.52 9.64
N ASP A 48 -9.03 2.62 9.39
CA ASP A 48 -7.63 2.88 9.71
C ASP A 48 -7.05 3.98 8.82
N ALA A 49 -6.94 5.18 9.40
CA ALA A 49 -6.42 6.37 8.74
C ALA A 49 -4.99 6.19 8.22
N ASN A 50 -4.16 5.38 8.88
CA ASN A 50 -2.79 5.12 8.43
C ASN A 50 -2.82 4.24 7.18
N ALA A 51 -3.56 3.13 7.19
CA ALA A 51 -3.68 2.24 6.05
C ALA A 51 -4.24 2.96 4.82
N LEU A 52 -5.27 3.80 4.97
CA LEU A 52 -5.81 4.64 3.89
C LEU A 52 -4.75 5.61 3.33
N LYS A 53 -4.04 6.31 4.20
CA LYS A 53 -2.99 7.26 3.81
C LYS A 53 -1.86 6.57 3.07
N TYR A 54 -1.35 5.46 3.59
CA TYR A 54 -0.25 4.73 2.98
C TYR A 54 -0.66 4.04 1.67
N ARG A 55 -1.91 3.57 1.55
CA ARG A 55 -2.47 3.05 0.29
C ARG A 55 -2.45 4.10 -0.81
N GLU A 56 -2.86 5.33 -0.52
CA GLU A 56 -2.80 6.42 -1.52
C GLU A 56 -1.36 6.75 -1.93
N ILE A 57 -0.42 6.75 -0.99
CA ILE A 57 1.01 6.96 -1.27
C ILE A 57 1.55 5.86 -2.18
N ALA A 58 1.29 4.59 -1.85
CA ALA A 58 1.71 3.44 -2.65
C ALA A 58 1.07 3.47 -4.05
N ARG A 59 -0.20 3.87 -4.17
CA ARG A 59 -0.87 4.01 -5.46
C ARG A 59 -0.25 5.10 -6.34
N LYS A 60 0.19 6.21 -5.74
CA LYS A 60 0.92 7.27 -6.46
C LYS A 60 2.27 6.76 -6.96
N ARG A 61 3.09 6.18 -6.07
CA ARG A 61 4.40 5.61 -6.44
C ARG A 61 4.31 4.51 -7.49
N GLY A 62 3.35 3.59 -7.37
CA GLY A 62 3.16 2.53 -8.35
C GLY A 62 2.74 3.05 -9.73
N ARG A 63 1.99 4.16 -9.80
CA ARG A 63 1.67 4.82 -11.08
C ARG A 63 2.88 5.52 -11.66
N GLU A 64 3.65 6.23 -10.84
CA GLU A 64 4.89 6.88 -11.27
C GLU A 64 5.90 5.87 -11.84
N GLU A 65 6.02 4.69 -11.22
CA GLU A 65 6.92 3.65 -11.70
C GLU A 65 6.49 3.06 -13.05
N LEU A 66 5.17 2.91 -13.27
CA LEU A 66 4.65 2.49 -14.58
C LEU A 66 4.92 3.52 -15.67
N VAL A 67 4.70 4.81 -15.38
CA VAL A 67 4.99 5.91 -16.32
C VAL A 67 6.48 6.00 -16.59
N ALA A 68 7.33 5.87 -15.57
CA ALA A 68 8.78 5.87 -15.72
C ALA A 68 9.28 4.67 -16.54
N ALA A 69 8.67 3.50 -16.36
CA ALA A 69 8.99 2.30 -17.15
C ALA A 69 8.58 2.45 -18.62
N GLU A 70 7.44 3.08 -18.91
CA GLU A 70 7.01 3.38 -20.29
C GLU A 70 7.88 4.45 -20.95
N ASP A 71 8.23 5.52 -20.22
CA ASP A 71 9.12 6.57 -20.72
C ASP A 71 10.53 6.03 -21.01
N ALA A 72 11.07 5.19 -20.13
CA ALA A 72 12.35 4.51 -20.34
C ALA A 72 12.34 3.61 -21.59
N LYS A 73 11.22 2.91 -21.86
CA LYS A 73 11.04 2.11 -23.08
C LYS A 73 10.98 2.99 -24.33
N ARG A 74 10.26 4.13 -24.28
CA ARG A 74 10.19 5.08 -25.39
C ARG A 74 11.55 5.70 -25.71
N ARG A 75 12.33 6.12 -24.70
CA ARG A 75 13.68 6.66 -24.92
C ARG A 75 14.61 5.66 -25.60
N ARG A 76 14.60 4.38 -25.17
CA ARG A 76 15.38 3.30 -25.79
C ARG A 76 14.94 2.99 -27.23
N ALA A 77 13.66 3.11 -27.54
CA ALA A 77 13.16 2.89 -28.90
C ALA A 77 13.49 4.05 -29.85
N ASN A 78 13.63 5.27 -29.34
CA ASN A 78 13.91 6.47 -30.14
C ASN A 78 15.41 6.78 -30.31
N THR A 79 16.30 5.91 -29.80
CA THR A 79 17.77 6.06 -29.93
C THR A 79 18.38 5.17 -31.03
N ARG A 80 17.58 4.67 -31.97
CA ARG A 80 18.02 3.76 -33.03
C ARG A 80 17.87 4.37 -34.41
#